data_AF-A0A151JPN0-F1
#
_entry.id   AF-A0A151JPN0-F1
#
_cell.length_a   1.000
_cell.length_b   1.000
_cell.length_c   1.000
_cell.angle_alpha   90.00
_cell.angle_beta   90.00
_cell.angle_gamma   90.00
#
_symmetry.space_group_name_H-M   'P 1'
#
loop_
_entity.id
_entity.type
_entity.pdbx_description
1 polymer ?
#
loop_
_entity_poly.entity_id
_entity_poly.type
_entity_poly.pdbx_seq_one_letter_code
_entity_poly.pdbx_strand_id
1 'polypeptide(L)'
;MAGNDNLATTCNVSFAVPPATEIVDSQDSILASEASSLAKELFGEGESPATPSTWNHMVLDAIQTEFRKGLSQDVRVKLLAKYEIKDDLAALAPPKLNKELASALTQSVVKRDEHQLLAQSQVSACLNAFGSGISLLLKPEVAQSLDNEVRSALTLFSEGIHLLADHQYRLSIARRAFTKPSLNITGKNAADSAAIDDFLFGQNFAETLKAAQICEKTGREVSKPIPQVGKKTLQPVRGTLQQQKQPYIYNNKPHRTGNWRTPVRAYAARRTGDRYHKNRPHISQSRSRNRRRL
;
A
#
# COMPACT_ATOMS: atom_id res chain seq x y z
N MET A 1 47.90 -13.84 -21.41
CA MET A 1 47.50 -13.29 -22.72
C MET A 1 46.12 -13.80 -23.05
N ALA A 2 45.19 -12.88 -23.40
CA ALA A 2 43.90 -12.99 -24.11
C ALA A 2 42.99 -14.22 -23.86
N GLY A 3 41.68 -14.12 -23.72
CA GLY A 3 40.77 -13.03 -24.03
C GLY A 3 39.34 -13.42 -23.61
N ASN A 4 38.52 -12.37 -23.51
CA ASN A 4 37.08 -12.36 -23.23
C ASN A 4 36.30 -12.99 -24.41
N ASP A 5 35.11 -13.55 -24.15
CA ASP A 5 33.91 -13.25 -24.96
C ASP A 5 32.62 -13.83 -24.36
N ASN A 6 31.63 -12.94 -24.23
CA ASN A 6 30.23 -13.19 -23.89
C ASN A 6 29.47 -13.69 -25.13
N LEU A 7 28.58 -14.68 -24.99
CA LEU A 7 27.44 -14.79 -25.90
C LEU A 7 26.19 -15.30 -25.19
N ALA A 8 25.15 -14.48 -25.27
CA ALA A 8 23.79 -14.74 -24.80
C ALA A 8 23.15 -15.88 -25.60
N THR A 9 22.51 -16.82 -24.91
CA THR A 9 21.71 -17.88 -25.54
C THR A 9 20.22 -17.54 -25.41
N THR A 10 19.59 -17.20 -26.53
CA THR A 10 18.12 -17.13 -26.67
C THR A 10 17.62 -18.49 -27.14
N CYS A 11 16.85 -19.19 -26.31
CA CYS A 11 16.18 -20.44 -26.68
C CYS A 11 14.80 -20.15 -27.30
N ASN A 12 14.66 -20.39 -28.60
CA ASN A 12 13.38 -20.57 -29.28
C ASN A 12 12.96 -22.04 -29.15
N VAL A 13 11.74 -22.32 -28.69
CA VAL A 13 11.13 -23.65 -28.74
C VAL A 13 9.81 -23.56 -29.52
N SER A 14 9.75 -24.31 -30.62
CA SER A 14 8.56 -24.54 -31.44
C SER A 14 7.98 -25.90 -31.07
N PHE A 15 6.66 -26.02 -30.99
CA PHE A 15 5.96 -27.30 -30.79
C PHE A 15 5.06 -27.60 -32.00
N ALA A 16 5.29 -28.75 -32.62
CA ALA A 16 4.44 -29.33 -33.65
C ALA A 16 3.23 -30.04 -33.02
N VAL A 17 2.07 -29.88 -33.64
CA VAL A 17 0.78 -30.52 -33.27
C VAL A 17 0.57 -31.78 -34.13
N PRO A 18 0.11 -32.91 -33.58
CA PRO A 18 -0.32 -34.07 -34.38
C PRO A 18 -1.81 -33.97 -34.79
N PRO A 19 -2.22 -34.57 -35.93
CA PRO A 19 -3.61 -34.52 -36.39
C PRO A 19 -4.43 -35.68 -35.83
N ALA A 20 -5.69 -35.43 -35.48
CA ALA A 20 -6.72 -36.45 -35.34
C ALA A 20 -8.03 -35.97 -35.98
N THR A 21 -8.53 -36.85 -36.83
CA THR A 21 -9.64 -36.76 -37.79
C THR A 21 -11.03 -36.54 -37.17
N GLU A 22 -11.82 -35.76 -37.90
CA GLU A 22 -13.27 -35.55 -37.78
C GLU A 22 -14.07 -36.84 -38.01
N ILE A 23 -15.14 -37.06 -37.23
CA ILE A 23 -16.44 -37.52 -37.74
C ILE A 23 -17.54 -36.69 -37.06
N VAL A 24 -18.47 -36.25 -37.88
CA VAL A 24 -19.46 -35.20 -37.71
C VAL A 24 -20.84 -35.80 -37.42
N ASP A 25 -21.52 -35.38 -36.35
CA ASP A 25 -22.98 -35.55 -36.17
C ASP A 25 -23.67 -34.20 -36.40
N SER A 26 -24.09 -33.98 -37.65
CA SER A 26 -24.64 -32.72 -38.19
C SER A 26 -26.13 -32.49 -37.93
N GLN A 27 -26.80 -33.26 -37.07
CA GLN A 27 -28.25 -33.12 -36.84
C GLN A 27 -28.61 -32.38 -35.55
N ASP A 28 -27.77 -32.42 -34.51
CA ASP A 28 -28.02 -31.69 -33.25
C ASP A 28 -27.70 -30.19 -33.35
N SER A 29 -26.82 -29.80 -34.28
CA SER A 29 -26.42 -28.41 -34.50
C SER A 29 -27.53 -27.56 -35.14
N ILE A 30 -28.40 -28.17 -35.95
CA ILE A 30 -29.50 -27.48 -36.65
C ILE A 30 -30.64 -27.17 -35.68
N LEU A 31 -30.99 -28.11 -34.78
CA LEU A 31 -32.03 -27.90 -33.77
C LEU A 31 -31.61 -26.90 -32.68
N ALA A 32 -30.34 -26.91 -32.29
CA ALA A 32 -29.80 -25.91 -31.36
C ALA A 32 -29.74 -24.50 -31.97
N SER A 33 -29.49 -24.41 -33.29
CA SER A 33 -29.49 -23.16 -34.06
C SER A 33 -30.89 -22.53 -34.13
N GLU A 34 -31.93 -23.34 -34.42
CA GLU A 34 -33.32 -22.86 -34.50
C GLU A 34 -33.89 -22.47 -33.13
N ALA A 35 -33.55 -23.22 -32.07
CA ALA A 35 -33.92 -22.84 -30.70
C ALA A 35 -33.25 -21.52 -30.28
N SER A 36 -31.99 -21.30 -30.69
CA SER A 36 -31.27 -20.06 -30.42
C SER A 36 -31.78 -18.88 -31.24
N SER A 37 -32.34 -19.08 -32.43
CA SER A 37 -32.95 -18.01 -33.23
C SER A 37 -34.31 -17.59 -32.67
N LEU A 38 -35.14 -18.56 -32.23
CA LEU A 38 -36.45 -18.29 -31.65
C LEU A 38 -36.35 -17.58 -30.29
N ALA A 39 -35.35 -17.93 -29.47
CA ALA A 39 -35.10 -17.26 -28.20
C ALA A 39 -34.63 -15.80 -28.36
N LYS A 40 -33.83 -15.50 -29.40
CA LYS A 40 -33.40 -14.13 -29.74
C LYS A 40 -34.57 -13.26 -30.22
N GLU A 41 -35.53 -13.86 -30.92
CA GLU A 41 -36.74 -13.18 -31.39
C GLU A 41 -37.72 -12.88 -30.23
N LEU A 42 -37.85 -13.79 -29.26
CA LEU A 42 -38.80 -13.65 -28.14
C LEU A 42 -38.32 -12.71 -27.02
N PHE A 43 -37.02 -12.64 -26.74
CA PHE A 43 -36.50 -11.98 -25.53
C PHE A 43 -35.48 -10.86 -25.79
N GLY A 44 -35.17 -10.57 -27.06
CA GLY A 44 -34.16 -9.57 -27.45
C GLY A 44 -32.72 -10.05 -27.20
N GLU A 45 -31.75 -9.32 -27.77
CA GLU A 45 -30.30 -9.58 -27.62
C GLU A 45 -29.83 -9.32 -26.18
N GLY A 46 -30.19 -10.21 -25.26
CA GLY A 46 -29.44 -10.40 -24.03
C GLY A 46 -28.17 -11.17 -24.36
N GLU A 47 -27.01 -10.57 -24.10
CA GLU A 47 -25.75 -11.30 -24.05
C GLU A 47 -25.93 -12.53 -23.17
N SER A 48 -25.78 -13.70 -23.76
CA SER A 48 -25.33 -14.86 -23.01
C SER A 48 -23.89 -14.55 -22.61
N PRO A 49 -23.54 -14.38 -21.31
CA PRO A 49 -22.15 -14.48 -20.94
C PRO A 49 -21.78 -15.97 -20.96
N ALA A 50 -21.55 -16.50 -22.17
CA ALA A 50 -20.81 -17.73 -22.37
C ALA A 50 -19.32 -17.46 -22.12
N THR A 51 -18.99 -17.13 -20.89
CA THR A 51 -17.70 -17.51 -20.29
C THR A 51 -18.07 -18.36 -19.09
N PRO A 52 -17.53 -19.57 -18.92
CA PRO A 52 -17.72 -20.28 -17.66
C PRO A 52 -16.98 -19.45 -16.61
N SER A 53 -17.72 -18.58 -15.93
CA SER A 53 -17.20 -17.93 -14.73
C SER A 53 -16.69 -19.05 -13.83
N THR A 54 -15.38 -19.06 -13.58
CA THR A 54 -14.70 -20.11 -12.79
C THR A 54 -15.29 -20.22 -11.38
N TRP A 55 -16.00 -19.17 -10.94
CA TRP A 55 -16.60 -19.06 -9.63
C TRP A 55 -18.12 -19.13 -9.75
N ASN A 56 -18.76 -19.74 -8.76
CA ASN A 56 -20.21 -19.69 -8.62
C ASN A 56 -20.71 -18.24 -8.56
N HIS A 57 -21.72 -17.90 -9.36
CA HIS A 57 -22.24 -16.53 -9.50
C HIS A 57 -22.68 -15.92 -8.16
N MET A 58 -23.31 -16.72 -7.28
CA MET A 58 -23.77 -16.24 -5.97
C MET A 58 -22.59 -15.88 -5.06
N VAL A 59 -21.53 -16.68 -5.09
CA VAL A 59 -20.28 -16.40 -4.35
C VAL A 59 -19.63 -15.13 -4.88
N LEU A 60 -19.54 -15.00 -6.21
CA LEU A 60 -18.96 -13.83 -6.85
C LEU A 60 -19.74 -12.54 -6.51
N ASP A 61 -21.06 -12.55 -6.64
CA ASP A 61 -21.92 -11.40 -6.38
C ASP A 61 -21.88 -10.97 -4.91
N ALA A 62 -21.86 -11.94 -3.99
CA ALA A 62 -21.72 -11.67 -2.56
C ALA A 62 -20.39 -10.97 -2.26
N ILE A 63 -19.27 -11.54 -2.72
CA ILE A 63 -17.93 -10.98 -2.50
C ILE A 63 -17.80 -9.60 -3.17
N GLN A 64 -18.29 -9.43 -4.40
CA GLN A 64 -18.26 -8.13 -5.08
C GLN A 64 -19.05 -7.06 -4.34
N THR A 65 -20.21 -7.43 -3.80
CA THR A 65 -21.05 -6.52 -3.02
C THR A 65 -20.32 -6.07 -1.76
N GLU A 66 -19.75 -7.00 -1.01
CA GLU A 66 -18.99 -6.71 0.21
C GLU A 66 -17.68 -5.96 -0.07
N PHE A 67 -17.01 -6.25 -1.19
CA PHE A 67 -15.80 -5.52 -1.59
C PHE A 67 -16.08 -4.05 -1.88
N ARG A 68 -17.22 -3.74 -2.51
CA ARG A 68 -17.59 -2.35 -2.87
C ARG A 68 -18.24 -1.57 -1.73
N LYS A 69 -19.07 -2.23 -0.93
CA LYS A 69 -19.90 -1.57 0.10
C LYS A 69 -19.40 -1.82 1.52
N GLY A 70 -18.50 -2.77 1.70
CA GLY A 70 -18.14 -3.31 3.01
C GLY A 70 -19.24 -4.15 3.63
N LEU A 71 -18.90 -4.84 4.71
CA LEU A 71 -19.87 -5.48 5.60
C LEU A 71 -20.70 -4.42 6.35
N SER A 72 -21.95 -4.74 6.64
CA SER A 72 -22.74 -3.97 7.60
C SER A 72 -22.08 -4.03 8.99
N GLN A 73 -22.29 -2.98 9.80
CA GLN A 73 -21.65 -2.90 11.11
C GLN A 73 -22.05 -4.07 12.02
N ASP A 74 -23.33 -4.45 12.01
CA ASP A 74 -23.83 -5.56 12.84
C ASP A 74 -23.22 -6.90 12.45
N VAL A 75 -23.12 -7.18 11.13
CA VAL A 75 -22.51 -8.43 10.64
C VAL A 75 -21.02 -8.46 10.99
N ARG A 76 -20.31 -7.35 10.78
CA ARG A 76 -18.89 -7.24 11.14
C ARG A 76 -18.67 -7.52 12.63
N VAL A 77 -19.41 -6.86 13.52
CA VAL A 77 -19.27 -7.05 14.97
C VAL A 77 -19.57 -8.49 15.37
N LYS A 78 -20.64 -9.09 14.82
CA LYS A 78 -20.99 -10.50 15.08
C LYS A 78 -19.86 -11.45 14.66
N LEU A 79 -19.29 -11.26 13.47
CA LEU A 79 -18.21 -12.12 12.97
C LEU A 79 -16.92 -11.94 13.76
N LEU A 80 -16.56 -10.70 14.11
CA LEU A 80 -15.37 -10.43 14.93
C LEU A 80 -15.49 -11.03 16.34
N ALA A 81 -16.68 -10.99 16.94
CA ALA A 81 -16.93 -11.62 18.23
C ALA A 81 -16.91 -13.16 18.13
N LYS A 82 -17.48 -13.72 17.06
CA LYS A 82 -17.51 -15.17 16.83
C LYS A 82 -16.11 -15.75 16.66
N TYR A 83 -15.23 -15.04 15.96
CA TYR A 83 -13.87 -15.48 15.66
C TYR A 83 -12.81 -14.69 16.45
N GLU A 84 -13.17 -14.26 17.66
CA GLU A 84 -12.24 -13.61 18.58
C GLU A 84 -11.03 -14.50 18.86
N ILE A 85 -9.83 -13.90 18.90
CA ILE A 85 -8.59 -14.60 19.22
C ILE A 85 -8.49 -14.80 20.73
N LYS A 86 -8.44 -16.07 21.18
CA LYS A 86 -8.35 -16.47 22.59
C LYS A 86 -7.35 -17.61 22.78
N ASP A 87 -6.89 -17.76 24.02
CA ASP A 87 -6.12 -18.90 24.52
C ASP A 87 -4.96 -19.27 23.59
N ASP A 88 -4.95 -20.50 23.05
CA ASP A 88 -3.91 -21.04 22.17
C ASP A 88 -3.69 -20.24 20.88
N LEU A 89 -4.68 -19.44 20.47
CA LEU A 89 -4.58 -18.58 19.29
C LEU A 89 -3.95 -17.22 19.59
N ALA A 90 -3.54 -16.94 20.83
CA ALA A 90 -2.97 -15.64 21.22
C ALA A 90 -1.80 -15.17 20.33
N ALA A 91 -1.02 -16.11 19.78
CA ALA A 91 0.07 -15.81 18.83
C ALA A 91 -0.39 -15.19 17.50
N LEU A 92 -1.68 -15.34 17.14
CA LEU A 92 -2.29 -14.73 15.96
C LEU A 92 -2.84 -13.33 16.24
N ALA A 93 -2.82 -12.88 17.51
CA ALA A 93 -3.28 -11.56 17.86
C ALA A 93 -2.40 -10.48 17.21
N PRO A 94 -2.97 -9.34 16.79
CA PRO A 94 -2.18 -8.25 16.27
C PRO A 94 -1.20 -7.70 17.33
N PRO A 95 0.04 -7.35 16.94
CA PRO A 95 1.00 -6.80 17.88
C PRO A 95 0.53 -5.45 18.44
N LYS A 96 0.69 -5.25 19.74
CA LYS A 96 0.28 -4.02 20.43
C LYS A 96 1.29 -2.92 20.21
N LEU A 97 0.85 -1.66 20.17
CA LEU A 97 1.78 -0.54 20.23
C LEU A 97 2.45 -0.51 21.61
N ASN A 98 3.77 -0.37 21.62
CA ASN A 98 4.56 -0.20 22.84
C ASN A 98 4.05 0.97 23.69
N LYS A 99 3.84 0.77 25.00
CA LYS A 99 3.24 1.78 25.90
C LYS A 99 4.10 3.04 25.99
N GLU A 100 5.41 2.88 26.01
CA GLU A 100 6.38 3.98 26.00
C GLU A 100 6.24 4.84 24.75
N LEU A 101 5.98 4.23 23.58
CA LEU A 101 5.73 4.97 22.35
C LEU A 101 4.35 5.63 22.36
N ALA A 102 3.31 4.94 22.84
CA ALA A 102 1.97 5.52 22.94
C ALA A 102 1.96 6.84 23.72
N SER A 103 2.79 6.96 24.76
CA SER A 103 2.92 8.19 25.56
C SER A 103 3.75 9.31 24.90
N ALA A 104 4.66 8.95 23.99
CA ALA A 104 5.60 9.88 23.35
C ALA A 104 5.13 10.37 21.98
N LEU A 105 4.22 9.64 21.34
CA LEU A 105 3.68 9.95 20.03
C LEU A 105 2.54 10.98 20.13
N THR A 106 2.27 11.67 19.02
CA THR A 106 1.11 12.56 18.94
C THR A 106 -0.18 11.74 18.87
N GLN A 107 -1.28 12.29 19.40
CA GLN A 107 -2.58 11.62 19.37
C GLN A 107 -3.05 11.24 17.96
N SER A 108 -2.65 12.02 16.95
CA SER A 108 -2.95 11.70 15.54
C SER A 108 -2.28 10.40 15.08
N VAL A 109 -1.01 10.18 15.48
CA VAL A 109 -0.29 8.94 15.15
C VAL A 109 -0.89 7.76 15.89
N VAL A 110 -1.21 7.92 17.18
CA VAL A 110 -1.84 6.87 18.00
C VAL A 110 -3.20 6.47 17.43
N LYS A 111 -4.09 7.43 17.13
CA LYS A 111 -5.41 7.13 16.54
C LYS A 111 -5.32 6.42 15.20
N ARG A 112 -4.29 6.74 14.41
CA ARG A 112 -4.07 6.09 13.12
C ARG A 112 -3.59 4.66 13.30
N ASP A 113 -2.70 4.41 14.27
CA ASP A 113 -2.28 3.05 14.64
C ASP A 113 -3.45 2.22 15.17
N GLU A 114 -4.32 2.80 16.02
CA GLU A 114 -5.54 2.14 16.52
C GLU A 114 -6.45 1.69 15.37
N HIS A 115 -6.63 2.53 14.33
CA HIS A 115 -7.41 2.14 13.16
C HIS A 115 -6.75 0.98 12.38
N GLN A 116 -5.42 1.00 12.25
CA GLN A 116 -4.68 -0.08 11.59
C GLN A 116 -4.70 -1.38 12.41
N LEU A 117 -4.68 -1.26 13.74
CA LEU A 117 -4.84 -2.38 14.67
C LEU A 117 -6.21 -3.06 14.46
N LEU A 118 -7.30 -2.28 14.33
CA LEU A 118 -8.62 -2.84 14.04
C LEU A 118 -8.67 -3.61 12.72
N ALA A 119 -7.99 -3.12 11.68
CA ALA A 119 -7.89 -3.82 10.40
C ALA A 119 -7.12 -5.15 10.55
N GLN A 120 -6.02 -5.17 11.30
CA GLN A 120 -5.31 -6.41 11.62
C GLN A 120 -6.13 -7.37 12.48
N SER A 121 -6.92 -6.86 13.44
CA SER A 121 -7.83 -7.70 14.22
C SER A 121 -8.84 -8.43 13.33
N GLN A 122 -9.32 -7.77 12.27
CA GLN A 122 -10.20 -8.42 11.29
C GLN A 122 -9.47 -9.51 10.48
N VAL A 123 -8.21 -9.29 10.08
CA VAL A 123 -7.40 -10.35 9.43
C VAL A 123 -7.18 -11.52 10.38
N SER A 124 -6.94 -11.25 11.66
CA SER A 124 -6.76 -12.29 12.69
C SER A 124 -8.04 -13.12 12.86
N ALA A 125 -9.21 -12.46 12.89
CA ALA A 125 -10.50 -13.14 12.91
C ALA A 125 -10.73 -14.02 11.66
N CYS A 126 -10.30 -13.56 10.47
CA CYS A 126 -10.34 -14.38 9.26
C CYS A 126 -9.46 -15.63 9.40
N LEU A 127 -8.22 -15.48 9.89
CA LEU A 127 -7.31 -16.61 10.12
C LEU A 127 -7.91 -17.62 11.10
N ASN A 128 -8.55 -17.16 12.18
CA ASN A 128 -9.25 -18.03 13.12
C ASN A 128 -10.42 -18.77 12.46
N ALA A 129 -11.25 -18.07 11.68
CA ALA A 129 -12.38 -18.68 10.97
C ALA A 129 -11.93 -19.80 10.02
N PHE A 130 -10.95 -19.52 9.17
CA PHE A 130 -10.42 -20.50 8.22
C PHE A 130 -9.68 -21.64 8.95
N GLY A 131 -8.81 -21.31 9.91
CA GLY A 131 -8.06 -22.29 10.69
C GLY A 131 -8.99 -23.24 11.44
N SER A 132 -10.06 -22.73 12.05
CA SER A 132 -11.09 -23.54 12.72
C SER A 132 -11.80 -24.48 11.73
N GLY A 133 -12.22 -23.96 10.57
CA GLY A 133 -12.89 -24.76 9.54
C GLY A 133 -12.01 -25.89 8.98
N ILE A 134 -10.76 -25.57 8.63
CA ILE A 134 -9.79 -26.56 8.15
C ILE A 134 -9.48 -27.58 9.24
N SER A 135 -9.31 -27.16 10.50
CA SER A 135 -9.01 -28.07 11.62
C SER A 135 -10.12 -29.09 11.85
N LEU A 136 -11.39 -28.73 11.60
CA LEU A 136 -12.50 -29.69 11.67
C LEU A 136 -12.39 -30.77 10.59
N LEU A 137 -11.95 -30.41 9.39
CA LEU A 137 -11.80 -31.32 8.25
C LEU A 137 -10.53 -32.18 8.32
N LEU A 138 -9.49 -31.70 9.03
CA LEU A 138 -8.23 -32.42 9.23
C LEU A 138 -8.21 -33.37 10.44
N LYS A 139 -9.33 -33.52 11.15
CA LYS A 139 -9.44 -34.57 12.19
C LYS A 139 -9.18 -35.94 11.56
N PRO A 140 -8.40 -36.84 12.20
CA PRO A 140 -7.96 -38.09 11.58
C PRO A 140 -9.09 -38.94 11.00
N GLU A 141 -10.24 -38.99 11.69
CA GLU A 141 -11.42 -39.76 11.30
C GLU A 141 -12.06 -39.20 10.02
N VAL A 142 -12.03 -37.87 9.87
CA VAL A 142 -12.61 -37.17 8.71
C VAL A 142 -11.63 -37.22 7.53
N ALA A 143 -10.35 -36.92 7.78
CA ALA A 143 -9.32 -36.74 6.77
C ALA A 143 -9.10 -37.98 5.88
N GLN A 144 -9.23 -39.18 6.46
CA GLN A 144 -9.11 -40.44 5.72
C GLN A 144 -10.27 -40.67 4.75
N SER A 145 -11.46 -40.14 5.07
CA SER A 145 -12.68 -40.31 4.29
C SER A 145 -12.93 -39.22 3.24
N LEU A 146 -12.11 -38.16 3.21
CA LEU A 146 -12.26 -37.06 2.25
C LEU A 146 -12.09 -37.57 0.83
N ASP A 147 -12.87 -37.03 -0.10
CA ASP A 147 -12.65 -37.22 -1.54
C ASP A 147 -11.56 -36.25 -2.07
N ASN A 148 -11.23 -36.38 -3.36
CA ASN A 148 -10.19 -35.56 -3.98
C ASN A 148 -10.64 -34.09 -4.20
N GLU A 149 -11.93 -33.83 -4.33
CA GLU A 149 -12.46 -32.47 -4.51
C GLU A 149 -12.33 -31.65 -3.23
N VAL A 150 -12.72 -32.22 -2.09
CA VAL A 150 -12.56 -31.59 -0.78
C VAL A 150 -11.09 -31.40 -0.44
N ARG A 151 -10.22 -32.37 -0.76
CA ARG A 151 -8.76 -32.18 -0.61
C ARG A 151 -8.25 -31.01 -1.45
N SER A 152 -8.72 -30.87 -2.69
CA SER A 152 -8.34 -29.74 -3.56
C SER A 152 -8.83 -28.40 -3.01
N ALA A 153 -10.06 -28.34 -2.48
CA ALA A 153 -10.58 -27.15 -1.82
C ALA A 153 -9.79 -26.78 -0.55
N LEU A 154 -9.38 -27.77 0.25
CA LEU A 154 -8.51 -27.56 1.41
C LEU A 154 -7.15 -26.98 1.03
N THR A 155 -6.56 -27.45 -0.09
CA THR A 155 -5.32 -26.86 -0.62
C THR A 155 -5.52 -25.36 -0.93
N LEU A 156 -6.59 -25.00 -1.66
CA LEU A 156 -6.90 -23.60 -1.97
C LEU A 156 -7.10 -22.74 -0.70
N PHE A 157 -7.79 -23.27 0.31
CA PHE A 157 -7.96 -22.56 1.58
C PHE A 157 -6.64 -22.42 2.34
N SER A 158 -5.77 -23.43 2.33
CA SER A 158 -4.46 -23.36 2.98
C SER A 158 -3.55 -22.31 2.34
N GLU A 159 -3.54 -22.22 1.01
CA GLU A 159 -2.84 -21.18 0.26
C GLU A 159 -3.38 -19.79 0.61
N GLY A 160 -4.71 -19.65 0.71
CA GLY A 160 -5.36 -18.43 1.19
C GLY A 160 -4.96 -18.03 2.61
N ILE A 161 -4.88 -19.00 3.54
CA ILE A 161 -4.39 -18.76 4.91
C ILE A 161 -2.95 -18.28 4.90
N HIS A 162 -2.07 -18.88 4.10
CA HIS A 162 -0.68 -18.43 3.99
C HIS A 162 -0.59 -16.97 3.54
N LEU A 163 -1.38 -16.58 2.54
CA LEU A 163 -1.46 -15.18 2.08
C LEU A 163 -2.02 -14.24 3.15
N LEU A 164 -3.03 -14.67 3.92
CA LEU A 164 -3.58 -13.88 5.03
C LEU A 164 -2.57 -13.72 6.18
N ALA A 165 -1.81 -14.76 6.50
CA ALA A 165 -0.77 -14.72 7.54
C ALA A 165 0.38 -13.79 7.14
N ASP A 166 0.83 -13.85 5.89
CA ASP A 166 1.79 -12.87 5.36
C ASP A 166 1.20 -11.45 5.37
N HIS A 167 -0.07 -11.29 4.97
CA HIS A 167 -0.73 -9.99 5.00
C HIS A 167 -0.78 -9.39 6.42
N GLN A 168 -1.06 -10.21 7.44
CA GLN A 168 -1.00 -9.82 8.85
C GLN A 168 0.38 -9.25 9.22
N TYR A 169 1.45 -9.94 8.82
CA TYR A 169 2.83 -9.46 9.03
C TYR A 169 3.10 -8.16 8.27
N ARG A 170 2.70 -8.06 6.99
CA ARG A 170 2.88 -6.86 6.18
C ARG A 170 2.15 -5.64 6.74
N LEU A 171 0.99 -5.84 7.37
CA LEU A 171 0.29 -4.78 8.10
C LEU A 171 1.09 -4.28 9.31
N SER A 172 1.82 -5.16 10.02
CA SER A 172 2.71 -4.76 11.11
C SER A 172 3.88 -3.93 10.60
N ILE A 173 4.46 -4.31 9.45
CA ILE A 173 5.49 -3.53 8.78
C ILE A 173 4.96 -2.16 8.36
N ALA A 174 3.74 -2.09 7.81
CA ALA A 174 3.10 -0.83 7.47
C ALA A 174 2.92 0.07 8.71
N ARG A 175 2.36 -0.47 9.81
CA ARG A 175 2.21 0.24 11.09
C ARG A 175 3.55 0.78 11.60
N ARG A 176 4.63 -0.01 11.53
CA ARG A 176 5.99 0.45 11.87
C ARG A 176 6.45 1.60 10.97
N ALA A 177 6.33 1.46 9.65
CA ALA A 177 6.76 2.48 8.67
C ALA A 177 6.06 3.84 8.91
N PHE A 178 4.86 3.77 9.47
CA PHE A 178 4.03 4.90 9.78
C PHE A 178 4.30 5.54 11.14
N THR A 179 4.80 4.78 12.10
CA THR A 179 5.15 5.27 13.44
C THR A 179 6.60 5.76 13.52
N LYS A 180 7.52 5.08 12.82
CA LYS A 180 8.97 5.41 12.78
C LYS A 180 9.30 6.88 12.48
N PRO A 181 8.61 7.59 11.56
CA PRO A 181 8.93 8.98 11.26
C PRO A 181 8.79 9.92 12.46
N SER A 182 7.97 9.57 13.45
CA SER A 182 7.75 10.34 14.67
C SER A 182 8.81 10.11 15.76
N LEU A 183 9.76 9.21 15.53
CA LEU A 183 10.84 8.91 16.47
C LEU A 183 12.09 9.77 16.18
N ASN A 184 12.89 10.04 17.22
CA ASN A 184 14.23 10.61 17.04
C ASN A 184 15.19 9.56 16.41
N ILE A 185 16.41 9.97 16.06
CA ILE A 185 17.38 9.09 15.38
C ILE A 185 17.66 7.83 16.20
N THR A 186 17.91 7.98 17.50
CA THR A 186 18.15 6.86 18.43
C THR A 186 16.96 5.89 18.48
N GLY A 187 15.74 6.42 18.53
CA GLY A 187 14.50 5.66 18.50
C GLY A 187 14.25 4.95 17.18
N LYS A 188 14.62 5.56 16.04
CA LYS A 188 14.56 4.92 14.72
C LYS A 188 15.49 3.72 14.65
N ASN A 189 16.74 3.88 15.08
CA ASN A 189 17.73 2.80 15.08
C ASN A 189 17.28 1.63 15.97
N ALA A 190 16.83 1.92 17.19
CA ALA A 190 16.25 0.90 18.08
C ALA A 190 15.04 0.22 17.44
N ALA A 191 14.18 1.00 16.78
CA ALA A 191 13.00 0.50 16.08
C ALA A 191 13.32 -0.28 14.80
N ASP A 192 14.51 -0.17 14.21
CA ASP A 192 14.92 -0.93 13.04
C ASP A 192 15.48 -2.31 13.43
N SER A 193 16.21 -2.38 14.54
CA SER A 193 16.74 -3.64 15.09
C SER A 193 15.71 -4.47 15.86
N ALA A 194 14.57 -3.86 16.23
CA ALA A 194 13.49 -4.53 16.93
C ALA A 194 12.80 -5.63 16.12
N ALA A 195 12.61 -6.79 16.73
CA ALA A 195 11.71 -7.82 16.25
C ALA A 195 10.24 -7.40 16.47
N ILE A 196 9.33 -7.96 15.67
CA ILE A 196 7.89 -7.89 15.94
C ILE A 196 7.55 -9.14 16.75
N ASP A 197 7.04 -8.95 17.96
CA ASP A 197 6.52 -9.99 18.84
C ASP A 197 5.09 -9.60 19.25
N ASP A 198 4.68 -9.87 20.49
CA ASP A 198 3.42 -9.35 21.05
C ASP A 198 3.30 -7.81 20.97
N PHE A 199 4.43 -7.11 20.76
CA PHE A 199 4.55 -5.67 20.57
C PHE A 199 5.15 -5.31 19.20
N LEU A 200 4.68 -4.19 18.66
CA LEU A 200 5.01 -3.72 17.30
C LEU A 200 6.51 -3.40 17.13
N PHE A 201 7.19 -3.02 18.20
CA PHE A 201 8.63 -2.76 18.25
C PHE A 201 9.36 -3.68 19.23
N GLY A 202 8.76 -4.81 19.58
CA GLY A 202 9.35 -5.78 20.48
C GLY A 202 9.14 -5.43 21.96
N GLN A 203 9.06 -6.44 22.80
CA GLN A 203 8.90 -6.29 24.24
C GLN A 203 10.10 -5.55 24.88
N ASN A 204 11.29 -5.74 24.32
CA ASN A 204 12.55 -5.16 24.83
C ASN A 204 12.87 -3.78 24.24
N PHE A 205 11.93 -3.13 23.55
CA PHE A 205 12.14 -1.82 22.92
C PHE A 205 12.63 -0.76 23.92
N ALA A 206 11.94 -0.64 25.05
CA ALA A 206 12.26 0.35 26.08
C ALA A 206 13.69 0.19 26.63
N GLU A 207 14.13 -1.05 26.86
CA GLU A 207 15.48 -1.36 27.34
C GLU A 207 16.52 -1.03 26.28
N THR A 208 16.27 -1.45 25.04
CA THR A 208 17.14 -1.17 23.88
C THR A 208 17.30 0.34 23.67
N LEU A 209 16.21 1.10 23.78
CA LEU A 209 16.23 2.55 23.63
C LEU A 209 17.03 3.23 24.74
N LYS A 210 16.85 2.81 26.01
CA LYS A 210 17.60 3.35 27.14
C LYS A 210 19.09 3.05 27.02
N ALA A 211 19.44 1.80 26.67
CA ALA A 211 20.83 1.40 26.44
C ALA A 211 21.47 2.23 25.31
N ALA A 212 20.76 2.43 24.20
CA ALA A 212 21.23 3.26 23.09
C ALA A 212 21.45 4.73 23.51
N GLN A 213 20.54 5.30 24.32
CA GLN A 213 20.68 6.66 24.83
C GLN A 213 21.86 6.82 25.80
N ILE A 214 22.10 5.84 26.68
CA ILE A 214 23.25 5.85 27.58
C ILE A 214 24.54 5.77 26.75
N CYS A 215 24.62 4.84 25.80
CA CYS A 215 25.76 4.69 24.90
C CYS A 215 26.04 5.97 24.11
N GLU A 216 25.00 6.65 23.59
CA GLU A 216 25.13 7.92 22.88
C GLU A 216 25.70 9.03 23.78
N LYS A 217 25.24 9.13 25.04
CA LYS A 217 25.76 10.09 26.01
C LYS A 217 27.22 9.83 26.34
N THR A 218 27.57 8.59 26.71
CA THR A 218 28.94 8.19 27.01
C THR A 218 29.87 8.41 25.81
N GLY A 219 29.41 8.08 24.59
CA GLY A 219 30.18 8.31 23.37
C GLY A 219 30.49 9.79 23.12
N ARG A 220 29.55 10.70 23.40
CA ARG A 220 29.77 12.15 23.31
C ARG A 220 30.78 12.65 24.33
N GLU A 221 30.75 12.13 25.56
CA GLU A 221 31.70 12.49 26.61
C GLU A 221 33.13 11.99 26.32
N VAL A 222 33.27 10.81 25.70
CA VAL A 222 34.57 10.24 25.32
C VAL A 222 35.12 10.87 24.03
N SER A 223 34.26 11.35 23.13
CA SER A 223 34.70 12.01 21.90
C SER A 223 35.26 13.40 22.18
N LYS A 224 36.53 13.64 21.84
CA LYS A 224 37.11 14.99 21.87
C LYS A 224 36.42 15.87 20.82
N PRO A 225 35.96 17.08 21.14
CA PRO A 225 35.44 17.98 20.11
C PRO A 225 36.57 18.32 19.13
N ILE A 226 36.35 18.04 17.85
CA ILE A 226 37.25 18.46 16.77
C ILE A 226 37.21 20.00 16.73
N PRO A 227 38.35 20.71 16.84
CA PRO A 227 38.37 22.15 16.71
C PRO A 227 37.82 22.56 15.35
N GLN A 228 36.74 23.35 15.36
CA GLN A 228 36.24 24.01 14.15
C GLN A 228 37.31 25.01 13.70
N VAL A 229 38.10 24.65 12.69
CA VAL A 229 39.03 25.59 12.05
C VAL A 229 38.19 26.71 11.43
N GLY A 230 38.23 27.88 12.07
CA GLY A 230 37.45 29.04 11.67
C GLY A 230 37.72 29.41 10.21
N LYS A 231 36.65 29.48 9.40
CA LYS A 231 36.68 30.13 8.09
C LYS A 231 36.90 31.63 8.35
N LYS A 232 38.15 32.09 8.25
CA LYS A 232 38.47 33.52 8.23
C LYS A 232 37.81 34.16 7.00
N THR A 233 36.78 34.97 7.24
CA THR A 233 36.18 35.88 6.27
C THR A 233 37.22 36.91 5.87
N LEU A 234 37.72 36.84 4.63
CA LEU A 234 38.52 37.91 4.03
C LEU A 234 37.55 39.04 3.64
N GLN A 235 37.56 40.14 4.39
CA GLN A 235 36.93 41.38 3.95
C GLN A 235 37.90 42.18 3.07
N PRO A 236 37.45 42.74 1.93
CA PRO A 236 38.31 43.59 1.11
C PRO A 236 38.39 45.02 1.69
N VAL A 237 39.62 45.50 1.85
CA VAL A 237 39.99 46.84 2.29
C VAL A 237 39.63 47.88 1.21
N ARG A 238 38.87 48.91 1.59
CA ARG A 238 38.66 50.12 0.77
C ARG A 238 39.89 51.03 0.88
N GLY A 239 40.63 51.17 -0.23
CA GLY A 239 41.65 52.20 -0.40
C GLY A 239 41.08 53.49 -0.99
N THR A 240 41.33 54.60 -0.30
CA THR A 240 41.06 55.98 -0.71
C THR A 240 42.14 56.49 -1.67
N LEU A 241 41.75 57.15 -2.77
CA LEU A 241 42.59 58.13 -3.48
C LEU A 241 41.74 59.33 -3.93
N GLN A 242 42.26 60.52 -3.66
CA GLN A 242 41.69 61.83 -3.94
C GLN A 242 42.29 62.45 -5.22
N GLN A 243 41.42 63.14 -5.98
CA GLN A 243 41.59 64.37 -6.78
C GLN A 243 42.44 64.37 -8.08
N GLN A 244 41.81 64.70 -9.23
CA GLN A 244 41.89 66.05 -9.87
C GLN A 244 41.07 66.20 -11.20
N LYS A 245 40.21 67.25 -11.22
CA LYS A 245 39.80 68.24 -12.25
C LYS A 245 39.36 67.87 -13.71
N GLN A 246 38.03 68.04 -13.96
CA GLN A 246 37.26 68.81 -15.01
C GLN A 246 37.55 68.65 -16.54
N PRO A 247 36.65 69.08 -17.49
CA PRO A 247 35.17 69.19 -17.50
C PRO A 247 34.46 68.62 -18.78
N TYR A 248 33.13 68.46 -18.68
CA TYR A 248 32.01 68.50 -19.67
C TYR A 248 32.17 68.09 -21.16
N ILE A 249 31.25 67.24 -21.68
CA ILE A 249 30.55 67.35 -22.99
C ILE A 249 29.37 66.33 -23.08
N TYR A 250 28.33 66.76 -23.81
CA TYR A 250 27.00 66.19 -24.07
C TYR A 250 26.94 64.91 -24.97
N ASN A 251 25.86 64.13 -24.80
CA ASN A 251 25.15 63.24 -25.75
C ASN A 251 25.89 62.13 -26.54
N ASN A 252 25.54 60.85 -26.26
CA ASN A 252 24.77 59.94 -27.16
C ASN A 252 24.91 58.46 -26.73
N LYS A 253 23.79 57.73 -26.83
CA LYS A 253 23.63 56.26 -26.63
C LYS A 253 24.28 55.46 -27.78
N PRO A 254 24.11 54.12 -27.89
CA PRO A 254 24.51 53.03 -26.98
C PRO A 254 25.28 51.92 -27.75
N HIS A 255 26.12 51.12 -27.09
CA HIS A 255 26.59 49.80 -27.55
C HIS A 255 27.39 49.19 -26.38
N ARG A 256 27.53 47.90 -26.13
CA ARG A 256 26.99 46.60 -26.55
C ARG A 256 27.78 45.60 -25.65
N THR A 257 27.32 44.35 -25.51
CA THR A 257 28.06 43.18 -24.96
C THR A 257 28.23 43.17 -23.43
N GLY A 258 28.09 42.07 -22.70
CA GLY A 258 27.82 40.67 -23.05
C GLY A 258 28.16 39.84 -21.82
N ASN A 259 27.15 39.48 -21.01
CA ASN A 259 27.35 38.60 -19.86
C ASN A 259 27.29 37.14 -20.33
N TRP A 260 28.45 36.50 -20.39
CA TRP A 260 28.57 35.05 -20.47
C TRP A 260 28.23 34.43 -19.12
N ARG A 261 27.12 33.71 -19.04
CA ARG A 261 26.96 32.59 -18.09
C ARG A 261 26.32 31.39 -18.81
N THR A 262 27.07 30.30 -18.79
CA THR A 262 26.75 28.94 -19.23
C THR A 262 25.68 28.27 -18.35
N PRO A 263 25.11 27.11 -18.77
CA PRO A 263 23.67 26.84 -18.68
C PRO A 263 23.25 26.05 -17.44
N VAL A 264 22.01 26.27 -16.99
CA VAL A 264 21.30 25.36 -16.10
C VAL A 264 20.45 24.41 -16.94
N ARG A 265 20.67 23.13 -16.70
CA ARG A 265 20.03 21.96 -17.30
C ARG A 265 18.51 21.98 -17.08
N ALA A 266 17.77 21.71 -18.14
CA ALA A 266 16.31 21.66 -18.17
C ALA A 266 15.75 20.43 -17.46
N TYR A 267 14.64 20.61 -16.74
CA TYR A 267 13.59 19.60 -16.65
C TYR A 267 12.25 20.27 -17.00
N ALA A 268 11.55 19.58 -17.91
CA ALA A 268 10.44 20.07 -18.69
C ALA A 268 9.08 19.89 -18.01
N ALA A 269 8.11 20.61 -18.58
CA ALA A 269 6.66 20.36 -18.61
C ALA A 269 5.81 20.85 -17.42
N ARG A 270 5.47 22.15 -17.46
CA ARG A 270 4.09 22.58 -17.16
C ARG A 270 3.33 22.71 -18.48
N ARG A 271 2.33 21.86 -18.69
CA ARG A 271 1.28 22.14 -19.67
C ARG A 271 0.33 23.18 -19.09
N THR A 272 0.21 24.24 -19.86
CA THR A 272 -0.81 25.29 -19.87
C THR A 272 -2.21 24.78 -19.53
N GLY A 273 -2.82 25.39 -18.52
CA GLY A 273 -4.26 25.59 -18.48
C GLY A 273 -4.53 27.06 -18.77
N ASP A 274 -5.47 27.33 -19.68
CA ASP A 274 -6.28 28.55 -19.59
C ASP A 274 -7.65 28.35 -20.27
N ARG A 275 -8.67 28.54 -19.44
CA ARG A 275 -9.98 29.21 -19.62
C ARG A 275 -10.87 28.84 -20.83
N TYR A 276 -12.16 28.56 -20.56
CA TYR A 276 -13.20 29.60 -20.50
C TYR A 276 -14.55 29.07 -19.96
N HIS A 277 -15.31 30.02 -19.41
CA HIS A 277 -16.60 29.99 -18.71
C HIS A 277 -17.75 29.12 -19.27
N LYS A 278 -18.60 28.61 -18.36
CA LYS A 278 -20.06 28.84 -18.44
C LYS A 278 -20.76 28.67 -17.08
N ASN A 279 -21.72 29.57 -16.89
CA ASN A 279 -22.52 29.86 -15.70
C ASN A 279 -23.33 28.67 -15.15
N ARG A 280 -23.52 28.60 -13.82
CA ARG A 280 -24.75 28.04 -13.24
C ARG A 280 -25.13 28.73 -11.93
N PRO A 281 -26.43 29.01 -11.70
CA PRO A 281 -26.86 30.01 -10.73
C PRO A 281 -27.08 29.44 -9.33
N HIS A 282 -26.97 30.39 -8.39
CA HIS A 282 -27.24 30.31 -6.96
C HIS A 282 -28.73 29.99 -6.72
N ILE A 283 -29.03 28.83 -6.14
CA ILE A 283 -30.37 28.53 -5.59
C ILE A 283 -30.31 28.67 -4.07
N SER A 284 -31.03 29.68 -3.60
CA SER A 284 -31.40 29.91 -2.22
C SER A 284 -32.40 28.85 -1.76
N GLN A 285 -32.06 28.04 -0.75
CA GLN A 285 -33.05 27.28 0.00
C GLN A 285 -33.52 28.08 1.21
N SER A 286 -34.80 28.47 1.12
CA SER A 286 -35.60 29.10 2.15
C SER A 286 -35.67 28.26 3.43
N ARG A 287 -35.41 28.95 4.54
CA ARG A 287 -35.85 28.54 5.88
C ARG A 287 -37.38 28.58 5.92
N SER A 288 -38.03 27.44 6.15
CA SER A 288 -39.36 27.43 6.76
C SER A 288 -39.27 26.79 8.15
N ARG A 289 -39.46 27.64 9.15
CA ARG A 289 -39.89 27.24 10.49
C ARG A 289 -41.34 26.80 10.38
N ASN A 290 -41.70 25.65 10.94
CA ASN A 290 -43.04 25.46 11.46
C ASN A 290 -42.97 24.80 12.83
N ARG A 291 -43.68 25.44 13.77
CA ARG A 291 -43.87 25.06 15.16
C ARG A 291 -45.26 24.41 15.28
N ARG A 292 -45.33 23.39 16.16
CA ARG A 292 -46.45 22.96 17.02
C ARG A 292 -47.64 22.19 16.42
N ARG A 293 -47.84 20.99 16.97
CA ARG A 293 -48.95 20.46 17.83
C ARG A 293 -48.50 19.04 18.23
N LEU A 294 -48.56 18.51 19.45
CA LEU A 294 -49.22 18.76 20.72
C LEU A 294 -48.20 18.63 21.86
#